data_AF-A0A1M6XZA3-F1
#
_entry.id   AF-A0A1M6XZA3-F1
#
_cell.length_a   1.000
_cell.length_b   1.000
_cell.length_c   1.000
_cell.angle_alpha   90.00
_cell.angle_beta   90.00
_cell.angle_gamma   90.00
#
_symmetry.space_group_name_H-M   'P 1'
#
loop_
_entity.id
_entity.type
_entity.pdbx_description
1 polymer ?
#
loop_
_entity_poly.entity_id
_entity_poly.type
_entity_poly.pdbx_seq_one_letter_code
_entity_poly.pdbx_strand_id
1 'polypeptide(L)'
;MCKERPIYFICPDKKIPVGGVKQIYRQVEILRKNDVNAFVVHRKNGFKANWFQNNVPIKYFPNIFHKIDKQRKTKPFYKLKYFFKGILMNKKMPELDSILVFPETLVTHIPPHLFEQEKVIFNQNCYYTFNEYKEGKTNYEIYQDKKTLLTIVVSQDSKEFLEYKFDDLSIVRISLGINDKFCYNEEKKKQIAFMPRKLPTDLVQLRLLLKNKAIFKDWNWVAIDNKTECEVAEILKESAIYLSTNHIEGFGLPPAEAMACGCYVIGYTGNGGKEYFKKEFSSSIESGNILDFAREIENIVEIYNANSLEIKDKGKLASCYIRENYNIFIEEKDIMNIWQRLINTSN
;
A
#
# COMPACT_ATOMS: atom_id res chain seq x y z
N MET A 1 12.32 30.78 19.40
CA MET A 1 11.84 29.43 19.03
C MET A 1 11.68 29.39 17.53
N CYS A 2 12.55 28.70 16.79
CA CYS A 2 12.27 28.43 15.38
C CYS A 2 10.97 27.62 15.31
N LYS A 3 9.99 28.12 14.57
CA LYS A 3 8.70 27.47 14.41
C LYS A 3 8.92 26.19 13.62
N GLU A 4 8.62 25.03 14.19
CA GLU A 4 8.80 23.74 13.51
C GLU A 4 7.96 23.68 12.23
N ARG A 5 8.66 23.44 11.13
CA ARG A 5 8.14 23.36 9.77
C ARG A 5 7.01 22.31 9.65
N PRO A 6 5.76 22.69 9.34
CA PRO A 6 4.66 21.74 9.24
C PRO A 6 4.78 20.80 8.01
N ILE A 7 4.41 19.54 8.18
CA ILE A 7 4.35 18.53 7.11
C ILE A 7 2.90 18.11 6.90
N TYR A 8 2.39 18.26 5.69
CA TYR A 8 0.98 18.03 5.35
C TYR A 8 0.80 16.87 4.37
N PHE A 9 0.31 15.74 4.87
CA PHE A 9 0.03 14.56 4.06
C PHE A 9 -1.35 14.65 3.41
N ILE A 10 -1.38 14.87 2.11
CA ILE A 10 -2.62 15.05 1.33
C ILE A 10 -3.31 13.69 1.17
N CYS A 11 -4.49 13.52 1.77
CA CYS A 11 -5.17 12.23 1.82
C CYS A 11 -6.52 12.28 1.09
N PRO A 12 -6.80 11.34 0.17
CA PRO A 12 -8.13 11.19 -0.43
C PRO A 12 -9.20 10.86 0.62
N ASP A 13 -10.37 11.49 0.54
CA ASP A 13 -11.51 11.20 1.41
C ASP A 13 -12.13 9.83 1.04
N LYS A 14 -11.69 8.75 1.71
CA LYS A 14 -12.20 7.38 1.50
C LYS A 14 -12.90 6.83 2.74
N LYS A 15 -14.20 6.52 2.58
CA LYS A 15 -15.04 5.92 3.65
C LYS A 15 -14.91 4.40 3.77
N ILE A 16 -14.18 3.76 2.85
CA ILE A 16 -13.98 2.32 2.80
C ILE A 16 -12.50 1.99 3.06
N PRO A 17 -12.17 0.76 3.49
CA PRO A 17 -10.79 0.32 3.66
C PRO A 17 -9.97 0.47 2.38
N VAL A 18 -8.91 1.28 2.45
CA VAL A 18 -7.94 1.48 1.37
C VAL A 18 -6.54 1.49 1.99
N GLY A 19 -5.69 0.54 1.59
CA GLY A 19 -4.33 0.39 2.12
C GLY A 19 -3.53 1.69 2.05
N GLY A 20 -3.58 2.38 0.90
CA GLY A 20 -2.85 3.62 0.71
C GLY A 20 -3.25 4.76 1.66
N VAL A 21 -4.53 4.81 2.07
CA VAL A 21 -5.00 5.78 3.06
C VAL A 21 -4.48 5.42 4.46
N LYS A 22 -4.51 4.12 4.82
CA LYS A 22 -3.99 3.65 6.11
C LYS A 22 -2.50 3.98 6.25
N GLN A 23 -1.72 3.78 5.20
CA GLN A 23 -0.27 4.07 5.21
C GLN A 23 0.03 5.57 5.33
N ILE A 24 -0.75 6.45 4.71
CA ILE A 24 -0.63 7.91 4.95
C ILE A 24 -0.85 8.25 6.43
N TYR A 25 -1.86 7.65 7.06
CA TYR A 25 -2.11 7.85 8.48
C TYR A 25 -0.97 7.30 9.34
N ARG A 26 -0.42 6.12 9.01
CA ARG A 26 0.74 5.53 9.71
C ARG A 26 1.97 6.43 9.66
N GLN A 27 2.28 7.02 8.50
CA GLN A 27 3.37 8.01 8.37
C GLN A 27 3.21 9.15 9.38
N VAL A 28 2.02 9.76 9.42
CA VAL A 28 1.75 10.86 10.35
C VAL A 28 1.79 10.40 11.80
N GLU A 29 1.27 9.22 12.12
CA GLU A 29 1.31 8.65 13.47
C GLU A 29 2.75 8.46 13.97
N ILE A 30 3.61 7.86 13.14
CA ILE A 30 5.03 7.65 13.44
C ILE A 30 5.76 8.98 13.64
N LEU A 31 5.54 9.95 12.75
CA LEU A 31 6.13 11.29 12.85
C LEU A 31 5.67 12.00 14.14
N ARG A 32 4.37 11.95 14.46
CA ARG A 32 3.83 12.57 15.68
C ARG A 32 4.32 11.90 16.95
N LYS A 33 4.50 10.58 16.93
CA LYS A 33 5.08 9.83 18.06
C LYS A 33 6.52 10.26 18.36
N ASN A 34 7.24 10.76 17.35
CA ASN A 34 8.62 11.24 17.46
C ASN A 34 8.69 12.79 17.40
N ASP A 35 7.66 13.47 17.91
CA ASP A 35 7.58 14.94 18.05
C ASP A 35 7.71 15.76 16.76
N VAL A 36 7.56 15.16 15.58
CA VAL A 36 7.59 15.90 14.30
C VAL A 36 6.23 16.55 14.03
N ASN A 37 6.22 17.80 13.56
CA ASN A 37 5.00 18.56 13.26
C ASN A 37 4.27 18.13 11.97
N ALA A 38 3.61 16.96 11.98
CA ALA A 38 2.94 16.36 10.83
C ALA A 38 1.40 16.28 10.96
N PHE A 39 0.68 16.39 9.84
CA PHE A 39 -0.79 16.33 9.81
C PHE A 39 -1.30 15.54 8.61
N VAL A 40 -2.42 14.83 8.80
CA VAL A 40 -3.23 14.36 7.67
C VAL A 40 -4.10 15.51 7.16
N VAL A 41 -4.15 15.69 5.85
CA VAL A 41 -4.98 16.71 5.20
C VAL A 41 -6.11 16.08 4.42
N HIS A 42 -7.34 16.46 4.78
CA HIS A 42 -8.55 16.04 4.09
C HIS A 42 -9.24 17.19 3.37
N ARG A 43 -10.06 16.85 2.37
CA ARG A 43 -10.82 17.84 1.60
C ARG A 43 -11.99 18.38 2.39
N LYS A 44 -12.84 17.48 2.90
CA LYS A 44 -14.09 17.87 3.56
C LYS A 44 -13.84 18.15 5.05
N ASN A 45 -14.22 19.34 5.52
CA ASN A 45 -14.21 19.68 6.94
C ASN A 45 -14.98 18.62 7.75
N GLY A 46 -14.38 18.17 8.86
CA GLY A 46 -14.93 17.13 9.73
C GLY A 46 -14.80 15.71 9.20
N PHE A 47 -14.21 15.49 8.02
CA PHE A 47 -13.91 14.13 7.56
C PHE A 47 -12.78 13.51 8.38
N LYS A 48 -12.94 12.22 8.70
CA LYS A 48 -11.91 11.35 9.28
C LYS A 48 -12.13 9.93 8.77
N ALA A 49 -11.06 9.18 8.52
CA ALA A 49 -11.16 7.75 8.24
C ALA A 49 -11.45 6.99 9.55
N ASN A 50 -12.67 6.45 9.67
CA ASN A 50 -13.15 5.76 10.89
C ASN A 50 -13.19 4.23 10.77
N TRP A 51 -12.76 3.67 9.65
CA TRP A 51 -12.74 2.21 9.41
C TRP A 51 -11.48 1.52 10.00
N PHE A 52 -10.63 2.27 10.71
CA PHE A 52 -9.52 1.79 11.52
C PHE A 52 -9.25 2.77 12.65
N GLN A 53 -8.65 2.29 13.75
CA GLN A 53 -8.28 3.13 14.88
C GLN A 53 -7.11 4.06 14.50
N ASN A 54 -7.23 5.34 14.83
CA ASN A 54 -6.16 6.34 14.64
C ASN A 54 -6.45 7.59 15.49
N ASN A 55 -5.39 8.25 15.97
CA ASN A 55 -5.46 9.51 16.72
C ASN A 55 -4.59 10.63 16.12
N VAL A 56 -4.35 10.57 14.82
CA VAL A 56 -3.51 11.56 14.12
C VAL A 56 -4.22 12.92 14.02
N PRO A 57 -3.48 14.03 14.10
CA PRO A 57 -4.07 15.35 13.95
C PRO A 57 -4.44 15.59 12.47
N ILE A 58 -5.65 16.11 12.25
CA ILE A 58 -6.20 16.34 10.91
C ILE A 58 -6.36 17.84 10.66
N LYS A 59 -5.98 18.29 9.47
CA LYS A 59 -6.26 19.63 8.95
C LYS A 59 -7.13 19.54 7.70
N TYR A 60 -7.82 20.63 7.40
CA TYR A 60 -8.71 20.71 6.26
C TYR A 60 -8.30 21.88 5.36
N PHE A 61 -7.86 21.54 4.15
CA PHE A 61 -7.46 22.49 3.13
C PHE A 61 -8.21 22.21 1.82
N PRO A 62 -9.52 22.49 1.76
CA PRO A 62 -10.34 22.18 0.59
C PRO A 62 -9.81 22.84 -0.70
N ASN A 63 -9.10 23.96 -0.58
CA ASN A 63 -8.51 24.68 -1.71
C ASN A 63 -7.39 23.90 -2.43
N ILE A 64 -6.59 23.08 -1.72
CA ILE A 64 -5.59 22.20 -2.36
C ILE A 64 -6.26 21.28 -3.37
N PHE A 65 -7.29 20.57 -2.91
CA PHE A 65 -8.00 19.62 -3.75
C PHE A 65 -8.81 20.29 -4.86
N HIS A 66 -9.28 21.52 -4.64
CA HIS A 66 -9.92 22.31 -5.68
C HIS A 66 -8.94 22.68 -6.81
N LYS A 67 -7.73 23.13 -6.45
CA LYS A 67 -6.66 23.41 -7.42
C LYS A 67 -6.32 22.16 -8.23
N ILE A 68 -6.17 21.00 -7.58
CA ILE A 68 -5.91 19.71 -8.25
C ILE A 68 -7.06 19.34 -9.19
N ASP A 69 -8.31 19.38 -8.72
CA ASP A 69 -9.49 19.03 -9.53
C ASP A 69 -9.60 19.85 -10.81
N LYS A 70 -9.23 21.14 -10.75
CA LYS A 70 -9.27 22.06 -11.89
C LYS A 70 -8.31 21.62 -13.00
N GLN A 71 -7.21 20.96 -12.65
CA GLN A 71 -6.26 20.41 -13.63
C GLN A 71 -6.73 19.09 -14.23
N ARG A 72 -7.37 18.22 -13.42
CA ARG A 72 -7.85 16.91 -13.88
C ARG A 72 -9.03 17.01 -14.85
N LYS A 73 -9.92 18.00 -14.67
CA LYS A 73 -11.20 18.08 -15.39
C LYS A 73 -11.17 19.17 -16.47
N THR A 74 -10.95 18.73 -17.71
CA THR A 74 -10.82 19.62 -18.88
C THR A 74 -12.15 20.06 -19.49
N LYS A 75 -13.27 19.37 -19.20
CA LYS A 75 -14.59 19.65 -19.82
C LYS A 75 -15.20 20.99 -19.34
N PRO A 76 -15.76 21.82 -20.25
CA PRO A 76 -16.24 23.18 -19.96
C PRO A 76 -17.30 23.25 -18.85
N PHE A 77 -18.25 22.33 -18.84
CA PHE A 77 -19.32 22.26 -17.83
C PHE A 77 -18.77 22.13 -16.40
N TYR A 78 -17.71 21.34 -16.23
CA TYR A 78 -17.07 21.20 -14.92
C TYR A 78 -16.34 22.49 -14.53
N LYS A 79 -15.69 23.20 -15.47
CA LYS A 79 -15.02 24.48 -15.15
C LYS A 79 -15.98 25.49 -14.53
N LEU A 80 -17.20 25.62 -15.06
CA LEU A 80 -18.22 26.54 -14.52
C LEU A 80 -18.71 26.11 -13.12
N LYS A 81 -19.03 24.83 -12.94
CA LYS A 81 -19.41 24.28 -11.61
C LYS A 81 -18.33 24.51 -10.56
N TYR A 82 -17.06 24.32 -10.92
CA TYR A 82 -15.95 24.55 -10.01
C TYR A 82 -15.68 26.03 -9.77
N PHE A 83 -15.86 26.90 -10.78
CA PHE A 83 -15.79 28.35 -10.58
C PHE A 83 -16.75 28.81 -9.47
N PHE A 84 -18.03 28.42 -9.54
CA PHE A 84 -19.00 28.72 -8.48
C PHE A 84 -18.64 28.07 -7.14
N LYS A 85 -18.16 26.82 -7.16
CA LYS A 85 -17.69 26.14 -5.93
C LYS A 85 -16.51 26.88 -5.29
N GLY A 86 -15.60 27.45 -6.07
CA GLY A 86 -14.42 28.17 -5.59
C GLY A 86 -14.74 29.54 -4.96
N ILE A 87 -15.88 30.15 -5.32
CA ILE A 87 -16.35 31.41 -4.72
C ILE A 87 -16.78 31.18 -3.26
N LEU A 88 -17.52 30.09 -2.99
CA LEU A 88 -18.09 29.76 -1.68
C LEU A 88 -17.15 28.95 -0.77
N MET A 89 -16.02 28.48 -1.28
CA MET A 89 -15.14 27.56 -0.58
C MET A 89 -14.07 28.31 0.21
N ASN A 90 -13.73 27.79 1.40
CA ASN A 90 -12.60 28.27 2.17
C ASN A 90 -11.30 28.22 1.35
N LYS A 91 -10.70 29.37 1.11
CA LYS A 91 -9.48 29.53 0.31
C LYS A 91 -8.20 29.33 1.10
N LYS A 92 -8.29 29.04 2.41
CA LYS A 92 -7.14 28.79 3.28
C LYS A 92 -6.20 27.76 2.65
N MET A 93 -4.94 28.14 2.54
CA MET A 93 -3.83 27.30 2.11
C MET A 93 -2.95 26.99 3.33
N PRO A 94 -2.16 25.90 3.27
CA PRO A 94 -1.02 25.70 4.15
C PRO A 94 -0.05 26.87 4.11
N GLU A 95 0.74 26.98 5.17
CA GLU A 95 1.86 27.92 5.24
C GLU A 95 2.85 27.68 4.08
N LEU A 96 3.52 28.74 3.61
CA LEU A 96 4.44 28.64 2.45
C LEU A 96 5.72 27.87 2.77
N ASP A 97 6.16 27.93 4.01
CA ASP A 97 7.28 27.18 4.53
C ASP A 97 6.94 25.71 4.80
N SER A 98 5.68 25.26 4.69
CA SER A 98 5.34 23.85 4.92
C SER A 98 5.83 22.90 3.82
N ILE A 99 5.85 21.59 4.10
CA ILE A 99 6.07 20.52 3.12
C ILE A 99 4.74 19.85 2.79
N LEU A 100 4.42 19.70 1.50
CA LEU A 100 3.23 18.96 1.05
C LEU A 100 3.61 17.55 0.60
N VAL A 101 3.00 16.53 1.20
CA VAL A 101 3.22 15.13 0.83
C VAL A 101 2.04 14.63 0.01
N PHE A 102 2.28 14.28 -1.25
CA PHE A 102 1.23 13.82 -2.16
C PHE A 102 1.30 12.31 -2.42
N PRO A 103 0.17 11.60 -2.44
CA PRO A 103 0.10 10.24 -2.93
C PRO A 103 0.12 10.23 -4.47
N GLU A 104 0.65 9.17 -5.05
CA GLU A 104 0.78 9.00 -6.50
C GLU A 104 -0.54 9.16 -7.26
N THR A 105 -1.65 8.77 -6.64
CA THR A 105 -3.01 8.87 -7.22
C THR A 105 -3.54 10.30 -7.40
N LEU A 106 -2.83 11.30 -6.85
CA LEU A 106 -3.20 12.71 -6.97
C LEU A 106 -2.26 13.54 -7.84
N VAL A 107 -1.05 13.04 -8.13
CA VAL A 107 0.01 13.87 -8.75
C VAL A 107 -0.02 13.90 -10.27
N THR A 108 -0.72 12.97 -10.94
CA THR A 108 -0.73 12.75 -12.40
C THR A 108 -1.10 13.98 -13.25
N HIS A 109 -1.67 15.03 -12.64
CA HIS A 109 -2.06 16.27 -13.32
C HIS A 109 -1.70 17.54 -12.52
N ILE A 110 -0.73 17.47 -11.62
CA ILE A 110 -0.29 18.65 -10.87
C ILE A 110 0.89 19.28 -11.62
N PRO A 111 0.76 20.49 -12.20
CA PRO A 111 1.92 21.18 -12.75
C PRO A 111 2.85 21.66 -11.62
N PRO A 112 4.17 21.79 -11.86
CA PRO A 112 5.17 22.19 -10.86
C PRO A 112 4.78 23.44 -10.09
N HIS A 113 4.35 24.47 -10.80
CA HIS A 113 4.00 25.77 -10.23
C HIS A 113 2.63 25.81 -9.52
N LEU A 114 1.88 24.69 -9.42
CA LEU A 114 0.54 24.72 -8.79
C LEU A 114 0.61 25.09 -7.29
N PHE A 115 1.69 24.66 -6.65
CA PHE A 115 1.99 24.85 -5.23
C PHE A 115 3.40 25.39 -5.08
N GLU A 116 3.52 26.45 -4.28
CA GLU A 116 4.80 27.12 -4.00
C GLU A 116 5.61 26.44 -2.90
N GLN A 117 4.96 25.61 -2.09
CA GLN A 117 5.60 24.79 -1.07
C GLN A 117 6.53 23.75 -1.69
N GLU A 118 7.49 23.31 -0.90
CA GLU A 118 8.25 22.09 -1.20
C GLU A 118 7.37 20.85 -1.04
N LYS A 119 7.74 19.79 -1.76
CA LYS A 119 6.90 18.63 -1.98
C LYS A 119 7.67 17.35 -1.76
N VAL A 120 6.96 16.36 -1.25
CA VAL A 120 7.38 14.97 -1.23
C VAL A 120 6.30 14.16 -1.93
N ILE A 121 6.68 13.19 -2.75
CA ILE A 121 5.74 12.26 -3.34
C ILE A 121 5.84 10.95 -2.56
N PHE A 122 4.76 10.53 -1.90
CA PHE A 122 4.68 9.21 -1.29
C PHE A 122 4.03 8.26 -2.28
N ASN A 123 4.84 7.64 -3.13
CA ASN A 123 4.41 6.76 -4.21
C ASN A 123 4.31 5.31 -3.72
N GLN A 124 3.10 4.91 -3.35
CA GLN A 124 2.81 3.61 -2.76
C GLN A 124 2.57 2.50 -3.78
N ASN A 125 2.37 2.86 -5.04
CA ASN A 125 2.23 1.92 -6.15
C ASN A 125 2.75 2.57 -7.43
N CYS A 126 4.01 2.27 -7.78
CA CYS A 126 4.71 2.89 -8.90
C CYS A 126 3.95 2.74 -10.22
N TYR A 127 3.17 1.67 -10.38
CA TYR A 127 2.39 1.40 -11.59
C TYR A 127 1.23 2.38 -11.79
N TYR A 128 0.82 3.13 -10.77
CA TYR A 128 -0.16 4.21 -10.91
C TYR A 128 0.45 5.51 -11.46
N THR A 129 1.78 5.63 -11.45
CA THR A 129 2.49 6.83 -11.90
C THR A 129 2.08 7.21 -13.31
N PHE A 130 2.02 6.25 -14.23
CA PHE A 130 1.78 6.51 -15.65
C PHE A 130 0.32 6.29 -16.11
N ASN A 131 -0.55 5.76 -15.24
CA ASN A 131 -1.88 5.25 -15.65
C ASN A 131 -2.83 6.30 -16.24
N GLU A 132 -2.79 7.56 -15.80
CA GLU A 132 -3.68 8.60 -16.35
C GLU A 132 -3.02 9.44 -17.47
N TYR A 133 -1.78 9.12 -17.86
CA TYR A 133 -1.14 9.77 -19.00
C TYR A 133 -1.61 9.14 -20.31
N LYS A 134 -1.80 10.00 -21.31
CA LYS A 134 -2.06 9.58 -22.68
C LYS A 134 -0.76 9.59 -23.46
N GLU A 135 -0.65 8.71 -24.44
CA GLU A 135 0.46 8.71 -25.39
C GLU A 135 0.68 10.12 -25.97
N GLY A 136 1.94 10.56 -26.03
CA GLY A 136 2.34 11.90 -26.44
C GLY A 136 2.24 13.01 -25.38
N LYS A 137 1.70 12.74 -24.18
CA LYS A 137 1.81 13.68 -23.04
C LYS A 137 3.08 13.41 -22.24
N THR A 138 3.86 14.46 -22.01
CA THR A 138 5.15 14.43 -21.30
C THR A 138 5.10 15.05 -19.91
N ASN A 139 3.93 15.48 -19.43
CA ASN A 139 3.80 16.29 -18.21
C ASN A 139 3.94 15.45 -16.91
N TYR A 140 5.06 14.75 -16.73
CA TYR A 140 5.47 14.15 -15.45
C TYR A 140 6.09 15.17 -14.50
N GLU A 141 5.91 16.45 -14.80
CA GLU A 141 6.74 17.56 -14.35
C GLU A 141 6.78 17.69 -12.82
N ILE A 142 5.76 17.28 -12.07
CA ILE A 142 5.83 17.30 -10.60
C ILE A 142 6.92 16.38 -10.03
N TYR A 143 7.18 15.24 -10.67
CA TYR A 143 8.31 14.37 -10.28
C TYR A 143 9.66 14.99 -10.60
N GLN A 144 9.72 15.96 -11.52
CA GLN A 144 10.95 16.64 -11.94
C GLN A 144 11.00 18.11 -11.48
N ASP A 145 10.05 18.53 -10.65
CA ASP A 145 9.99 19.87 -10.10
C ASP A 145 11.16 20.06 -9.13
N LYS A 146 11.89 21.17 -9.26
CA LYS A 146 12.98 21.53 -8.33
C LYS A 146 12.51 21.65 -6.88
N LYS A 147 11.21 21.91 -6.66
CA LYS A 147 10.59 21.93 -5.32
C LYS A 147 10.12 20.56 -4.84
N THR A 148 10.22 19.51 -5.66
CA THR A 148 10.00 18.12 -5.22
C THR A 148 11.30 17.59 -4.65
N LEU A 149 11.36 17.51 -3.32
CA LEU A 149 12.57 17.17 -2.57
C LEU A 149 12.97 15.72 -2.73
N LEU A 150 11.99 14.81 -2.65
CA LEU A 150 12.19 13.38 -2.86
C LEU A 150 10.87 12.65 -3.14
N THR A 151 11.00 11.43 -3.64
CA THR A 151 9.93 10.45 -3.75
C THR A 151 10.19 9.27 -2.82
N ILE A 152 9.24 8.98 -1.94
CA ILE A 152 9.24 7.82 -1.05
C ILE A 152 8.48 6.68 -1.73
N VAL A 153 9.11 5.53 -1.89
CA VAL A 153 8.51 4.28 -2.41
C VAL A 153 8.50 3.18 -1.36
N VAL A 154 7.69 2.14 -1.59
CA VAL A 154 7.41 1.09 -0.58
C VAL A 154 8.02 -0.28 -0.87
N SER A 155 8.78 -0.42 -1.96
CA SER A 155 9.47 -1.66 -2.33
C SER A 155 10.67 -1.39 -3.24
N GLN A 156 11.51 -2.40 -3.39
CA GLN A 156 12.63 -2.36 -4.33
C GLN A 156 12.14 -2.26 -5.78
N ASP A 157 11.10 -3.01 -6.14
CA ASP A 157 10.46 -2.95 -7.46
C ASP A 157 9.95 -1.55 -7.81
N SER A 158 9.30 -0.87 -6.85
CA SER A 158 8.85 0.50 -7.04
C SER A 158 9.99 1.49 -7.23
N LYS A 159 11.13 1.25 -6.55
CA LYS A 159 12.33 2.07 -6.68
C LYS A 159 12.92 1.94 -8.08
N GLU A 160 13.20 0.71 -8.51
CA GLU A 160 13.75 0.40 -9.83
C GLU A 160 12.86 0.92 -10.96
N PHE A 161 11.54 0.76 -10.83
CA PHE A 161 10.59 1.25 -11.84
C PHE A 161 10.65 2.77 -12.03
N LEU A 162 10.79 3.54 -10.95
CA LEU A 162 10.86 5.00 -11.04
C LEU A 162 12.27 5.48 -11.44
N GLU A 163 13.32 4.86 -10.92
CA GLU A 163 14.71 5.18 -11.30
C GLU A 163 14.96 4.95 -12.79
N TYR A 164 14.30 3.96 -13.40
CA TYR A 164 14.36 3.74 -14.84
C TYR A 164 13.85 4.93 -15.67
N LYS A 165 12.94 5.75 -15.13
CA LYS A 165 12.37 6.91 -15.84
C LYS A 165 12.99 8.24 -15.42
N PHE A 166 13.39 8.38 -14.17
CA PHE A 166 13.77 9.66 -13.57
C PHE A 166 15.21 9.62 -13.06
N ASP A 167 16.14 10.06 -13.91
CA ASP A 167 17.59 10.03 -13.62
C ASP A 167 17.99 10.95 -12.45
N ASP A 168 17.36 12.13 -12.35
CA ASP A 168 17.73 13.17 -11.38
C ASP A 168 16.83 13.22 -10.12
N LEU A 169 15.87 12.29 -10.00
CA LEU A 169 14.92 12.30 -8.89
C LEU A 169 15.49 11.54 -7.70
N SER A 170 15.54 12.19 -6.52
CA SER A 170 15.86 11.49 -5.28
C SER A 170 14.75 10.52 -4.91
N ILE A 171 15.01 9.22 -5.06
CA ILE A 171 14.08 8.14 -4.75
C ILE A 171 14.59 7.35 -3.56
N VAL A 172 13.81 7.31 -2.49
CA VAL A 172 14.13 6.58 -1.26
C VAL A 172 13.04 5.55 -0.98
N ARG A 173 13.46 4.39 -0.47
CA ARG A 173 12.55 3.32 -0.10
C ARG A 173 12.33 3.32 1.41
N ILE A 174 11.10 3.07 1.82
CA ILE A 174 10.76 2.63 3.18
C ILE A 174 10.29 1.18 3.16
N SER A 175 10.48 0.48 4.28
CA SER A 175 9.83 -0.80 4.54
C SER A 175 8.43 -0.59 5.12
N LEU A 176 7.45 -1.41 4.72
CA LEU A 176 6.14 -1.42 5.34
C LEU A 176 6.11 -2.44 6.47
N GLY A 177 5.75 -2.01 7.68
CA GLY A 177 5.75 -2.84 8.87
C GLY A 177 4.47 -3.67 9.00
N ILE A 178 4.63 -4.97 9.21
CA ILE A 178 3.56 -5.88 9.60
C ILE A 178 3.27 -5.72 11.09
N ASN A 179 2.00 -5.58 11.44
CA ASN A 179 1.56 -5.39 12.82
C ASN A 179 1.69 -6.68 13.64
N ASP A 180 2.02 -6.57 14.93
CA ASP A 180 2.21 -7.70 15.85
C ASP A 180 0.99 -8.62 16.01
N LYS A 181 -0.22 -8.14 15.66
CA LYS A 181 -1.43 -8.97 15.56
C LYS A 181 -1.24 -10.15 14.59
N PHE A 182 -0.47 -9.94 13.52
CA PHE A 182 -0.10 -10.97 12.56
C PHE A 182 1.17 -11.67 13.04
N CYS A 183 0.97 -12.70 13.87
CA CYS A 183 2.05 -13.45 14.48
C CYS A 183 1.89 -14.94 14.22
N TYR A 184 3.00 -15.68 14.32
CA TYR A 184 3.02 -17.12 14.10
C TYR A 184 2.03 -17.86 15.01
N ASN A 185 1.37 -18.86 14.46
CA ASN A 185 0.61 -19.85 15.20
C ASN A 185 0.92 -21.25 14.66
N GLU A 186 1.24 -22.17 15.56
CA GLU A 186 1.65 -23.55 15.22
C GLU A 186 0.45 -24.42 14.81
N GLU A 187 -0.69 -24.18 15.45
CA GLU A 187 -1.92 -24.94 15.20
C GLU A 187 -2.63 -24.44 13.94
N LYS A 188 -2.50 -25.21 12.87
CA LYS A 188 -3.11 -24.92 11.56
C LYS A 188 -4.27 -25.85 11.26
N LYS A 189 -5.40 -25.27 10.85
CA LYS A 189 -6.54 -25.97 10.24
C LYS A 189 -6.24 -26.21 8.75
N LYS A 190 -6.85 -27.25 8.17
CA LYS A 190 -6.88 -27.49 6.71
C LYS A 190 -7.75 -26.42 6.04
N GLN A 191 -7.24 -25.20 5.98
CA GLN A 191 -7.90 -24.01 5.48
C GLN A 191 -7.02 -23.35 4.40
N ILE A 192 -7.66 -23.03 3.28
CA ILE A 192 -7.12 -22.22 2.19
C ILE A 192 -7.80 -20.86 2.28
N ALA A 193 -7.08 -19.87 2.80
CA ALA A 193 -7.56 -18.50 2.92
C ALA A 193 -7.23 -17.67 1.67
N PHE A 194 -8.08 -16.71 1.33
CA PHE A 194 -7.86 -15.80 0.21
C PHE A 194 -8.69 -14.53 0.35
N MET A 195 -8.29 -13.44 -0.30
CA MET A 195 -9.06 -12.19 -0.35
C MET A 195 -9.72 -12.02 -1.73
N PRO A 196 -11.07 -11.98 -1.84
CA PRO A 196 -11.78 -12.07 -3.13
C PRO A 196 -11.77 -10.78 -3.96
N ARG A 197 -11.16 -9.69 -3.48
CA ARG A 197 -11.31 -8.36 -4.08
C ARG A 197 -10.51 -8.16 -5.36
N LYS A 198 -9.35 -8.82 -5.49
CA LYS A 198 -8.44 -8.68 -6.63
C LYS A 198 -8.47 -9.96 -7.46
N LEU A 199 -8.57 -9.78 -8.77
CA LEU A 199 -8.67 -10.86 -9.75
C LEU A 199 -9.74 -11.91 -9.38
N PRO A 200 -11.00 -11.51 -9.14
CA PRO A 200 -12.06 -12.43 -8.74
C PRO A 200 -12.32 -13.52 -9.80
N THR A 201 -12.10 -13.22 -11.07
CA THR A 201 -12.19 -14.18 -12.19
C THR A 201 -11.24 -15.34 -12.02
N ASP A 202 -10.03 -15.08 -11.54
CA ASP A 202 -8.97 -16.07 -11.39
C ASP A 202 -9.30 -17.01 -10.24
N LEU A 203 -9.75 -16.46 -9.11
CA LEU A 203 -10.26 -17.24 -7.97
C LEU A 203 -11.42 -18.15 -8.34
N VAL A 204 -12.34 -17.69 -9.21
CA VAL A 204 -13.45 -18.51 -9.71
C VAL A 204 -12.91 -19.65 -10.57
N GLN A 205 -12.00 -19.39 -11.49
CA GLN A 205 -11.38 -20.43 -12.33
C GLN A 205 -10.65 -21.47 -11.48
N LEU A 206 -9.83 -21.05 -10.52
CA LEU A 206 -9.13 -21.96 -9.61
C LEU A 206 -10.12 -22.86 -8.86
N ARG A 207 -11.17 -22.27 -8.28
CA ARG A 207 -12.20 -23.05 -7.57
C ARG A 207 -12.90 -24.06 -8.47
N LEU A 208 -13.14 -23.72 -9.74
CA LEU A 208 -13.79 -24.63 -10.70
C LEU A 208 -12.84 -25.75 -11.14
N LEU A 209 -11.57 -25.46 -11.39
CA LEU A 209 -10.54 -26.46 -11.76
C LEU A 209 -10.29 -27.48 -10.65
N LEU A 210 -10.36 -27.03 -9.40
CA LEU A 210 -10.08 -27.85 -8.21
C LEU A 210 -11.34 -28.53 -7.65
N LYS A 211 -12.52 -28.23 -8.20
CA LYS A 211 -13.80 -28.73 -7.70
C LYS A 211 -13.85 -30.27 -7.77
N ASN A 212 -14.41 -30.89 -6.75
CA ASN A 212 -14.63 -32.34 -6.63
C ASN A 212 -13.36 -33.22 -6.61
N LYS A 213 -12.16 -32.63 -6.55
CA LYS A 213 -10.93 -33.41 -6.36
C LYS A 213 -10.86 -33.94 -4.93
N ALA A 214 -10.68 -35.25 -4.77
CA ALA A 214 -10.78 -35.95 -3.48
C ALA A 214 -9.77 -35.45 -2.43
N ILE A 215 -8.59 -34.97 -2.85
CA ILE A 215 -7.55 -34.44 -1.97
C ILE A 215 -8.00 -33.23 -1.14
N PHE A 216 -9.06 -32.54 -1.56
CA PHE A 216 -9.64 -31.38 -0.86
C PHE A 216 -10.81 -31.73 0.07
N LYS A 217 -11.14 -33.02 0.27
CA LYS A 217 -12.34 -33.45 1.04
C LYS A 217 -12.47 -32.79 2.42
N ASP A 218 -11.33 -32.62 3.12
CA ASP A 218 -11.29 -32.03 4.47
C ASP A 218 -10.79 -30.58 4.48
N TRP A 219 -10.71 -29.94 3.32
CA TRP A 219 -10.17 -28.59 3.17
C TRP A 219 -11.28 -27.54 3.04
N ASN A 220 -11.19 -26.51 3.87
CA ASN A 220 -12.11 -25.38 3.86
C ASN A 220 -11.54 -24.20 3.08
N TRP A 221 -12.34 -23.64 2.18
CA TRP A 221 -12.00 -22.43 1.44
C TRP A 221 -12.55 -21.19 2.15
N VAL A 222 -11.68 -20.39 2.77
CA VAL A 222 -12.07 -19.26 3.61
C VAL A 222 -11.84 -17.94 2.89
N ALA A 223 -12.93 -17.30 2.47
CA ALA A 223 -12.86 -15.95 1.93
C ALA A 223 -12.71 -14.92 3.07
N ILE A 224 -11.67 -14.09 2.99
CA ILE A 224 -11.47 -12.95 3.89
C ILE A 224 -12.05 -11.71 3.21
N ASP A 225 -13.30 -11.38 3.53
CA ASP A 225 -13.94 -10.16 3.06
C ASP A 225 -14.74 -9.48 4.18
N ASN A 226 -14.75 -8.15 4.15
CA ASN A 226 -15.38 -7.28 5.14
C ASN A 226 -15.05 -7.64 6.60
N LYS A 227 -13.81 -8.09 6.83
CA LYS A 227 -13.25 -8.42 8.14
C LYS A 227 -12.48 -7.26 8.73
N THR A 228 -12.55 -7.13 10.05
CA THR A 228 -11.65 -6.28 10.84
C THR A 228 -10.23 -6.84 10.80
N GLU A 229 -9.22 -6.01 11.04
CA GLU A 229 -7.82 -6.45 11.06
C GLU A 229 -7.58 -7.61 12.05
N CYS A 230 -8.23 -7.61 13.22
CA CYS A 230 -8.11 -8.70 14.19
C CYS A 230 -8.73 -10.00 13.63
N GLU A 231 -9.91 -9.94 13.02
CA GLU A 231 -10.52 -11.12 12.40
C GLU A 231 -9.68 -11.64 11.22
N VAL A 232 -9.07 -10.76 10.42
CA VAL A 232 -8.13 -11.15 9.36
C VAL A 232 -6.96 -11.92 9.98
N ALA A 233 -6.35 -11.38 11.03
CA ALA A 233 -5.22 -12.02 11.70
C ALA A 233 -5.61 -13.39 12.30
N GLU A 234 -6.78 -13.53 12.93
CA GLU A 234 -7.24 -14.83 13.44
C GLU A 234 -7.42 -15.86 12.31
N ILE A 235 -8.07 -15.48 11.21
CA ILE A 235 -8.25 -16.38 10.07
C ILE A 235 -6.89 -16.82 9.51
N LEU A 236 -5.95 -15.91 9.34
CA LEU A 236 -4.62 -16.22 8.83
C LEU A 236 -3.81 -17.09 9.82
N LYS A 237 -3.90 -16.83 11.12
CA LYS A 237 -3.24 -17.65 12.15
C LYS A 237 -3.72 -19.09 12.14
N GLU A 238 -4.99 -19.33 11.89
CA GLU A 238 -5.53 -20.69 11.81
C GLU A 238 -5.36 -21.33 10.42
N SER A 239 -5.11 -20.57 9.36
CA SER A 239 -5.01 -21.09 8.00
C SER A 239 -3.64 -21.70 7.69
N ALA A 240 -3.65 -22.86 7.01
CA ALA A 240 -2.45 -23.52 6.53
C ALA A 240 -1.92 -22.88 5.24
N ILE A 241 -2.82 -22.52 4.31
CA ILE A 241 -2.47 -22.00 2.99
C ILE A 241 -3.14 -20.65 2.77
N TYR A 242 -2.44 -19.71 2.14
CA TYR A 242 -3.01 -18.47 1.64
C TYR A 242 -2.78 -18.31 0.14
N LEU A 243 -3.84 -17.97 -0.61
CA LEU A 243 -3.76 -17.71 -2.05
C LEU A 243 -3.59 -16.21 -2.32
N SER A 244 -2.46 -15.86 -2.92
CA SER A 244 -2.18 -14.50 -3.38
C SER A 244 -2.70 -14.31 -4.81
N THR A 245 -3.80 -13.58 -4.95
CA THR A 245 -4.30 -13.06 -6.24
C THR A 245 -3.99 -11.56 -6.38
N ASN A 246 -2.82 -11.16 -5.91
CA ASN A 246 -2.30 -9.80 -6.14
C ASN A 246 -2.18 -9.57 -7.65
N HIS A 247 -2.55 -8.36 -8.10
CA HIS A 247 -2.44 -8.00 -9.51
C HIS A 247 -1.10 -7.31 -9.79
N ILE A 248 -1.07 -5.99 -9.72
CA ILE A 248 0.12 -5.16 -9.89
C ILE A 248 0.12 -4.20 -8.70
N GLU A 249 1.11 -4.34 -7.83
CA GLU A 249 1.13 -3.70 -6.50
C GLU A 249 2.51 -3.19 -6.14
N GLY A 250 2.56 -2.08 -5.41
CA GLY A 250 3.83 -1.56 -4.91
C GLY A 250 4.52 -2.52 -3.94
N PHE A 251 3.80 -3.14 -3.00
CA PHE A 251 4.38 -4.09 -2.02
C PHE A 251 3.53 -5.35 -1.86
N GLY A 252 2.21 -5.18 -1.65
CA GLY A 252 1.29 -6.29 -1.38
C GLY A 252 1.37 -6.75 0.09
N LEU A 253 0.63 -6.10 0.98
CA LEU A 253 0.59 -6.46 2.40
C LEU A 253 -0.05 -7.84 2.68
N PRO A 254 -1.17 -8.24 2.05
CA PRO A 254 -1.88 -9.46 2.46
C PRO A 254 -1.04 -10.76 2.42
N PRO A 255 -0.21 -11.03 1.39
CA PRO A 255 0.65 -12.20 1.41
C PRO A 255 1.72 -12.14 2.51
N ALA A 256 2.31 -10.96 2.77
CA ALA A 256 3.26 -10.78 3.86
C ALA A 256 2.60 -10.97 5.25
N GLU A 257 1.39 -10.44 5.44
CA GLU A 257 0.58 -10.67 6.65
C GLU A 257 0.27 -12.17 6.84
N ALA A 258 -0.04 -12.89 5.76
CA ALA A 258 -0.27 -14.34 5.80
C ALA A 258 1.00 -15.13 6.14
N MET A 259 2.14 -14.78 5.53
CA MET A 259 3.44 -15.36 5.87
C MET A 259 3.81 -15.11 7.33
N ALA A 260 3.59 -13.89 7.84
CA ALA A 260 3.81 -13.55 9.26
C ALA A 260 2.97 -14.43 10.20
N CYS A 261 1.76 -14.82 9.79
CA CYS A 261 0.91 -15.76 10.52
C CYS A 261 1.29 -17.23 10.36
N GLY A 262 2.28 -17.55 9.52
CA GLY A 262 2.74 -18.91 9.24
C GLY A 262 1.95 -19.65 8.17
N CYS A 263 1.20 -18.95 7.30
CA CYS A 263 0.61 -19.58 6.12
C CYS A 263 1.69 -19.91 5.08
N TYR A 264 1.54 -21.05 4.39
CA TYR A 264 2.22 -21.26 3.12
C TYR A 264 1.52 -20.44 2.03
N VAL A 265 2.26 -19.56 1.37
CA VAL A 265 1.69 -18.66 0.36
C VAL A 265 1.94 -19.18 -1.04
N ILE A 266 0.87 -19.23 -1.84
CA ILE A 266 0.90 -19.62 -3.24
C ILE A 266 0.27 -18.50 -4.07
N GLY A 267 0.90 -18.11 -5.17
CA GLY A 267 0.25 -17.26 -6.18
C GLY A 267 1.12 -16.11 -6.68
N TYR A 268 0.45 -15.03 -7.09
CA TYR A 268 1.09 -13.91 -7.76
C TYR A 268 1.82 -12.99 -6.79
N THR A 269 3.02 -12.56 -7.17
CA THR A 269 3.84 -11.64 -6.36
C THR A 269 3.38 -10.18 -6.47
N GLY A 270 2.64 -9.85 -7.55
CA GLY A 270 2.24 -8.48 -7.84
C GLY A 270 3.39 -7.53 -8.16
N ASN A 271 4.54 -8.08 -8.59
CA ASN A 271 5.85 -7.43 -8.75
C ASN A 271 6.48 -6.97 -7.44
N GLY A 272 5.81 -6.10 -6.67
CA GLY A 272 6.27 -5.64 -5.37
C GLY A 272 6.59 -6.77 -4.39
N GLY A 273 5.85 -7.87 -4.41
CA GLY A 273 6.08 -9.00 -3.52
C GLY A 273 7.27 -9.90 -3.88
N LYS A 274 7.93 -9.69 -5.03
CA LYS A 274 9.12 -10.48 -5.44
C LYS A 274 10.24 -10.40 -4.39
N GLU A 275 10.32 -9.31 -3.63
CA GLU A 275 11.36 -9.15 -2.61
C GLU A 275 11.18 -10.10 -1.42
N TYR A 276 9.97 -10.60 -1.13
CA TYR A 276 9.71 -11.49 0.01
C TYR A 276 9.14 -12.87 -0.37
N PHE A 277 8.71 -13.09 -1.62
CA PHE A 277 8.40 -14.44 -2.11
C PHE A 277 9.70 -15.21 -2.33
N LYS A 278 10.02 -16.13 -1.41
CA LYS A 278 11.21 -16.98 -1.46
C LYS A 278 10.79 -18.44 -1.66
N LYS A 279 11.51 -19.17 -2.53
CA LYS A 279 11.18 -20.55 -2.93
C LYS A 279 11.27 -21.53 -1.76
N GLU A 280 12.05 -21.17 -0.75
CA GLU A 280 12.30 -21.89 0.49
C GLU A 280 11.01 -22.09 1.31
N PHE A 281 10.05 -21.15 1.20
CA PHE A 281 8.85 -21.16 2.04
C PHE A 281 7.56 -20.69 1.35
N SER A 282 7.59 -20.46 0.04
CA SER A 282 6.43 -20.02 -0.74
C SER A 282 6.54 -20.43 -2.20
N SER A 283 5.41 -20.42 -2.90
CA SER A 283 5.33 -20.72 -4.34
C SER A 283 4.85 -19.49 -5.11
N SER A 284 5.78 -18.84 -5.81
CA SER A 284 5.45 -17.77 -6.74
C SER A 284 4.96 -18.32 -8.08
N ILE A 285 3.80 -17.85 -8.53
CA ILE A 285 3.23 -18.18 -9.84
C ILE A 285 3.33 -16.96 -10.76
N GLU A 286 3.60 -17.20 -12.03
CA GLU A 286 3.53 -16.16 -13.05
C GLU A 286 2.11 -15.60 -13.17
N SER A 287 1.98 -14.27 -13.18
CA SER A 287 0.68 -13.59 -13.24
C SER A 287 -0.16 -14.04 -14.44
N GLY A 288 -1.39 -14.47 -14.19
CA GLY A 288 -2.32 -14.97 -15.21
C GLY A 288 -2.15 -16.45 -15.57
N ASN A 289 -1.12 -17.15 -15.06
CA ASN A 289 -0.97 -18.60 -15.28
C ASN A 289 -1.84 -19.40 -14.29
N ILE A 290 -3.13 -19.51 -14.62
CA ILE A 290 -4.14 -20.16 -13.76
C ILE A 290 -3.89 -21.67 -13.61
N LEU A 291 -3.40 -22.33 -14.66
CA LEU A 291 -3.21 -23.78 -14.64
C LEU A 291 -2.08 -24.18 -13.69
N ASP A 292 -0.95 -23.49 -13.74
CA ASP A 292 0.17 -23.78 -12.84
C ASP A 292 -0.16 -23.35 -11.40
N PHE A 293 -0.98 -22.31 -11.22
CA PHE A 293 -1.52 -21.98 -9.90
C PHE A 293 -2.38 -23.13 -9.35
N ALA A 294 -3.31 -23.69 -10.14
CA ALA A 294 -4.13 -24.82 -9.71
C ALA A 294 -3.28 -26.06 -9.37
N ARG A 295 -2.32 -26.41 -10.24
CA ARG A 295 -1.39 -27.54 -10.02
C ARG A 295 -0.58 -27.37 -8.74
N GLU A 296 -0.10 -26.16 -8.46
CA GLU A 296 0.68 -25.91 -7.26
C GLU A 296 -0.18 -25.99 -5.99
N ILE A 297 -1.43 -25.54 -6.04
CA ILE A 297 -2.36 -25.74 -4.92
C ILE A 297 -2.56 -27.24 -4.64
N GLU A 298 -2.74 -28.06 -5.69
CA GLU A 298 -2.87 -29.52 -5.54
C GLU A 298 -1.62 -30.14 -4.92
N ASN A 299 -0.45 -29.82 -5.47
CA ASN A 299 0.85 -30.30 -4.97
C ASN A 299 1.04 -30.00 -3.48
N ILE A 300 0.82 -28.76 -3.06
CA ILE A 300 0.98 -28.37 -1.65
C ILE A 300 -0.08 -29.01 -0.75
N VAL A 301 -1.31 -29.19 -1.22
CA VAL A 301 -2.35 -29.90 -0.47
C VAL A 301 -2.03 -31.38 -0.32
N GLU A 302 -1.49 -32.03 -1.34
CA GLU A 302 -1.03 -33.42 -1.28
C GLU A 302 0.10 -33.60 -0.26
N ILE A 303 1.13 -32.73 -0.31
CA ILE A 303 2.22 -32.72 0.66
C ILE A 303 1.67 -32.50 2.08
N TYR A 304 0.77 -31.53 2.28
CA TYR A 304 0.19 -31.25 3.59
C TYR A 304 -0.65 -32.43 4.12
N ASN A 305 -1.40 -33.11 3.25
CA ASN A 305 -2.18 -34.28 3.63
C ASN A 305 -1.29 -35.48 4.01
N ALA A 306 -0.17 -35.67 3.33
CA ALA A 306 0.79 -36.74 3.62
C ALA A 306 1.64 -36.45 4.88
N ASN A 307 2.14 -35.22 5.00
CA ASN A 307 2.94 -34.75 6.13
C ASN A 307 2.77 -33.24 6.32
N SER A 308 1.84 -32.84 7.19
CA SER A 308 1.60 -31.42 7.47
C SER A 308 2.80 -30.67 8.06
N LEU A 309 3.74 -31.38 8.71
CA LEU A 309 4.88 -30.75 9.36
C LEU A 309 5.79 -30.04 8.35
N GLU A 310 5.97 -30.60 7.15
CA GLU A 310 6.81 -30.00 6.11
C GLU A 310 6.32 -28.59 5.72
N ILE A 311 5.01 -28.45 5.51
CA ILE A 311 4.41 -27.16 5.13
C ILE A 311 4.36 -26.21 6.32
N LYS A 312 4.13 -26.72 7.54
CA LYS A 312 4.16 -25.92 8.78
C LYS A 312 5.55 -25.36 9.08
N ASP A 313 6.62 -26.13 8.84
CA ASP A 313 8.01 -25.69 9.00
C ASP A 313 8.37 -24.58 7.99
N LYS A 314 7.94 -24.74 6.74
CA LYS A 314 8.04 -23.68 5.73
C LYS A 314 7.27 -22.42 6.16
N GLY A 315 6.05 -22.58 6.67
CA GLY A 315 5.27 -21.46 7.23
C GLY A 315 5.97 -20.77 8.41
N LYS A 316 6.61 -21.53 9.31
CA LYS A 316 7.40 -20.97 10.42
C LYS A 316 8.58 -20.17 9.90
N LEU A 317 9.31 -20.68 8.91
CA LEU A 317 10.41 -19.98 8.25
C LEU A 317 9.94 -18.67 7.59
N ALA A 318 8.81 -18.69 6.88
CA ALA A 318 8.20 -17.50 6.30
C ALA A 318 7.87 -16.45 7.39
N SER A 319 7.30 -16.89 8.52
CA SER A 319 6.96 -16.00 9.63
C SER A 319 8.20 -15.34 10.23
N CYS A 320 9.25 -16.11 10.50
CA CYS A 320 10.53 -15.57 10.98
C CYS A 320 11.07 -14.52 9.99
N TYR A 321 11.16 -14.85 8.70
CA TYR A 321 11.68 -13.95 7.68
C TYR A 321 10.89 -12.63 7.62
N ILE A 322 9.55 -12.69 7.55
CA ILE A 322 8.74 -11.47 7.47
C ILE A 322 8.86 -10.63 8.74
N ARG A 323 8.83 -11.25 9.93
CA ARG A 323 8.88 -10.51 11.19
C ARG A 323 10.26 -9.90 11.46
N GLU A 324 11.32 -10.49 10.93
CA GLU A 324 12.67 -9.92 11.00
C GLU A 324 12.87 -8.76 10.04
N ASN A 325 12.32 -8.83 8.82
CA ASN A 325 12.61 -7.87 7.75
C ASN A 325 11.53 -6.79 7.54
N TYR A 326 10.29 -7.05 7.92
CA TYR A 326 9.12 -6.19 7.67
C TYR A 326 8.32 -5.95 8.94
N ASN A 327 8.98 -5.50 10.01
CA ASN A 327 8.32 -5.13 11.26
C ASN A 327 8.13 -3.62 11.41
N ILE A 328 7.28 -3.25 12.36
CA ILE A 328 6.95 -1.85 12.67
C ILE A 328 8.18 -1.02 13.11
N PHE A 329 9.21 -1.64 13.69
CA PHE A 329 10.41 -0.93 14.11
C PHE A 329 11.26 -0.50 12.92
N ILE A 330 11.42 -1.37 11.92
CA ILE A 330 12.13 -1.04 10.67
C ILE A 330 11.37 0.06 9.91
N GLU A 331 10.04 -0.05 9.80
CA GLU A 331 9.21 1.01 9.19
C GLU A 331 9.40 2.36 9.90
N GLU A 332 9.31 2.40 11.23
CA GLU A 332 9.52 3.62 12.02
C GLU A 332 10.93 4.18 11.81
N LYS A 333 11.95 3.33 11.85
CA LYS A 333 13.35 3.73 11.62
C LYS A 333 13.55 4.31 10.22
N ASP A 334 13.04 3.66 9.18
CA ASP A 334 13.18 4.12 7.79
C ASP A 334 12.52 5.49 7.60
N ILE A 335 11.30 5.67 8.11
CA ILE A 335 10.56 6.92 8.06
C ILE A 335 11.33 8.02 8.79
N MET A 336 11.76 7.78 10.03
CA MET A 336 12.47 8.79 10.81
C MET A 336 13.80 9.18 10.19
N ASN A 337 14.56 8.22 9.66
CA ASN A 337 15.82 8.52 8.96
C ASN A 337 15.62 9.44 7.75
N ILE A 338 14.58 9.22 6.95
CA ILE A 338 14.27 10.05 5.79
C ILE A 338 13.87 11.46 6.24
N TRP A 339 12.93 11.58 7.18
CA TRP A 339 12.39 12.87 7.58
C TRP A 339 13.37 13.71 8.39
N GLN A 340 14.20 13.11 9.25
CA GLN A 340 15.26 13.83 9.96
C GLN A 340 16.28 14.41 8.97
N ARG A 341 16.67 13.67 7.93
CA ARG A 341 17.58 14.18 6.88
C ARG A 341 16.96 15.36 6.13
N LEU A 342 15.68 15.27 5.76
CA LEU A 342 14.98 16.36 5.08
C LEU A 342 14.87 17.61 5.96
N ILE A 343 14.48 17.45 7.22
CA ILE A 343 14.29 18.56 8.16
C ILE A 343 15.63 19.23 8.47
N ASN A 344 16.70 18.44 8.67
CA ASN A 344 18.02 18.99 9.01
C ASN A 344 18.70 19.68 7.83
N THR A 345 18.46 19.25 6.58
CA THR A 345 18.98 19.94 5.38
C THR A 345 18.25 21.26 5.11
N SER A 346 17.07 21.47 5.71
CA SER A 346 16.24 22.66 5.51
C SER A 346 16.48 23.79 6.53
N ASN A 347 17.32 23.54 7.55
CA ASN A 347 17.75 24.51 8.56
C ASN A 347 19.19 24.96 8.24
#